data_AF-A0A497SSG3-F1
#
_entry.id   AF-A0A497SSG3-F1
#
_cell.length_a   1.000
_cell.length_b   1.000
_cell.length_c   1.000
_cell.angle_alpha   90.00
_cell.angle_beta   90.00
_cell.angle_gamma   90.00
#
_symmetry.space_group_name_H-M   'P 1'
#
loop_
_entity.id
_entity.type
_entity.pdbx_description
1 polymer ?
#
loop_
_entity_poly.entity_id
_entity_poly.type
_entity_poly.pdbx_seq_one_letter_code
_entity_poly.pdbx_strand_id
1 'polypeptide(L)' 'MEIVCSTCGVNLISEDDFVRFECPNCGETEIIRCKKCRRVKNHYKCEKCGFVGP' A
#
# COMPACT_ATOMS: atom_id res chain seq x y z
N MET A 1 -10.35 -14.21 -0.09
CA MET A 1 -9.04 -13.52 -0.15
C MET A 1 -9.33 -12.04 -0.12
N GLU A 2 -9.00 -11.36 0.97
CA GLU A 2 -9.21 -9.92 1.14
C GLU A 2 -7.90 -9.20 0.85
N ILE A 3 -7.88 -8.39 -0.19
CA ILE A 3 -6.73 -7.56 -0.55
C ILE A 3 -7.05 -6.17 -0.03
N VAL A 4 -6.36 -5.70 0.99
CA VAL A 4 -6.70 -4.44 1.67
C VAL A 4 -5.60 -3.42 1.44
N CYS A 5 -5.98 -2.18 1.14
CA CYS A 5 -5.02 -1.11 0.99
C CYS A 5 -4.38 -0.76 2.34
N SER A 6 -3.05 -0.79 2.43
CA SER A 6 -2.28 -0.46 3.64
C SER A 6 -2.46 0.99 4.12
N THR A 7 -2.97 1.90 3.27
CA THR A 7 -3.17 3.32 3.63
C THR A 7 -4.60 3.66 4.02
N CYS A 8 -5.60 3.13 3.32
CA CYS A 8 -7.01 3.51 3.53
C CYS A 8 -7.91 2.38 4.03
N GLY A 9 -7.40 1.15 4.13
CA GLY A 9 -8.19 0.01 4.59
C GLY A 9 -9.31 -0.43 3.64
N VAL A 10 -9.38 0.12 2.42
CA VAL A 10 -10.40 -0.29 1.45
C VAL A 10 -10.09 -1.69 0.92
N ASN A 11 -11.14 -2.49 0.74
CA ASN A 11 -11.04 -3.81 0.14
C ASN A 11 -10.95 -3.67 -1.39
N LEU A 12 -9.88 -4.22 -1.96
CA LEU A 12 -9.48 -4.12 -3.35
C LEU A 12 -9.91 -5.34 -4.17
N ILE A 13 -10.63 -6.31 -3.59
CA ILE A 13 -11.20 -7.44 -4.34
C ILE A 13 -12.01 -6.95 -5.56
N SER A 14 -12.74 -5.84 -5.41
CA SER A 14 -13.58 -5.27 -6.47
C SER A 14 -12.86 -4.21 -7.32
N GLU A 15 -11.62 -3.86 -6.99
CA GLU A 15 -10.82 -2.85 -7.68
C GLU A 15 -9.72 -3.57 -8.47
N ASP A 16 -9.80 -3.59 -9.81
CA ASP A 16 -8.77 -4.23 -10.65
C ASP A 16 -7.42 -3.46 -10.66
N ASP A 17 -7.41 -2.22 -10.15
CA ASP A 17 -6.30 -1.27 -10.30
C ASP A 17 -5.62 -1.00 -8.94
N PHE A 18 -4.97 -2.02 -8.39
CA PHE A 18 -4.08 -1.89 -7.23
C PHE A 18 -2.66 -2.31 -7.57
N VAL A 19 -1.70 -1.83 -6.78
CA VAL A 19 -0.30 -2.26 -6.86
C VAL A 19 0.09 -2.91 -5.56
N ARG A 20 0.89 -3.97 -5.67
CA ARG A 20 1.61 -4.59 -4.57
C ARG A 20 3.09 -4.49 -4.87
N PHE A 21 3.87 -4.05 -3.90
CA PHE A 21 5.32 -3.97 -4.00
C PHE A 21 5.94 -4.10 -2.62
N GLU A 22 7.15 -4.60 -2.56
CA GLU A 22 7.91 -4.69 -1.31
C GLU A 22 8.43 -3.30 -0.91
N CYS A 23 8.54 -3.05 0.39
CA CYS A 23 9.05 -1.78 0.89
C CYS A 23 10.43 -1.48 0.26
N PRO A 24 10.62 -0.33 -0.41
CA PRO A 24 11.87 -0.01 -1.08
C PRO A 24 13.04 0.23 -0.12
N ASN A 25 12.76 0.39 1.18
CA ASN A 25 13.77 0.63 2.20
C ASN A 25 14.28 -0.67 2.85
N CYS A 26 13.37 -1.59 3.23
CA CYS A 26 13.76 -2.83 3.92
C CYS A 26 13.47 -4.12 3.13
N GLY A 27 12.62 -4.09 2.11
CA GLY A 27 12.21 -5.28 1.35
C GLY A 27 11.33 -6.27 2.13
N GLU A 28 11.20 -6.14 3.45
CA GLU A 28 10.53 -7.14 4.30
C GLU A 28 9.02 -6.96 4.45
N THR A 29 8.43 -5.87 3.96
CA THR A 29 6.99 -5.60 4.09
C THR A 29 6.36 -5.44 2.73
N GLU A 30 5.32 -6.22 2.45
CA GLU A 30 4.49 -6.03 1.27
C GLU A 30 3.54 -4.83 1.50
N ILE A 31 3.64 -3.83 0.64
CA ILE A 31 2.79 -2.65 0.64
C ILE A 31 1.77 -2.79 -0.49
N ILE A 32 0.49 -2.70 -0.15
CA ILE A 32 -0.62 -2.77 -1.11
C ILE A 32 -1.30 -1.40 -1.18
N ARG A 33 -1.32 -0.79 -2.37
CA ARG A 33 -1.90 0.53 -2.59
C ARG A 33 -2.96 0.54 -3.67
N CYS A 34 -4.11 1.11 -3.33
CA CYS A 34 -5.20 1.35 -4.26
C CYS A 34 -4.90 2.53 -5.20
N LYS A 35 -5.57 2.58 -6.34
CA LYS A 35 -5.44 3.68 -7.31
C LYS A 35 -5.71 5.05 -6.70
N LYS A 36 -6.72 5.16 -5.84
CA LYS A 36 -7.06 6.42 -5.14
C LYS A 36 -5.89 6.91 -4.30
N CYS A 37 -5.35 6.06 -3.43
CA CYS A 37 -4.23 6.40 -2.55
C CYS A 37 -2.96 6.78 -3.32
N ARG A 38 -2.69 6.10 -4.45
CA ARG A 38 -1.61 6.49 -5.37
C ARG A 38 -1.86 7.86 -6.02
N ARG A 39 -3.10 8.13 -6.45
CA ARG A 39 -3.49 9.39 -7.10
C ARG A 39 -3.36 10.58 -6.15
N VAL A 40 -3.76 10.41 -4.88
CA VAL A 40 -3.65 11.46 -3.86
C VAL A 40 -2.27 11.52 -3.18
N LYS A 41 -1.33 10.63 -3.55
CA LYS A 41 0.00 10.50 -2.93
C LYS A 41 -0.07 10.43 -1.40
N ASN A 42 -1.00 9.62 -0.89
CA ASN A 42 -1.23 9.56 0.54
C ASN A 42 -0.02 8.87 1.22
N HIS A 43 0.41 9.32 2.38
CA HIS A 43 1.58 8.71 3.00
C HIS A 43 1.27 7.27 3.48
N TYR A 44 2.13 6.31 3.15
CA TYR A 44 2.11 4.97 3.74
C TYR A 44 3.32 4.80 4.64
N LYS A 45 3.15 4.11 5.76
CA LYS A 45 4.23 3.82 6.70
C LYS A 45 4.53 2.33 6.68
N CYS A 46 5.80 1.98 6.49
CA CYS A 46 6.27 0.61 6.68
C CYS A 46 6.35 0.31 8.18
N GLU A 47 5.75 -0.80 8.61
CA GLU A 47 5.75 -1.21 10.02
C GLU A 47 7.11 -1.75 10.49
N LYS A 48 7.94 -2.25 9.57
CA LYS A 48 9.26 -2.81 9.89
C LYS A 48 10.34 -1.75 10.07
N CYS A 49 10.50 -0.87 9.09
CA CYS A 49 11.58 0.12 9.09
C CYS A 49 11.11 1.55 9.40
N GLY A 50 9.80 1.79 9.54
CA GLY A 50 9.25 3.12 9.79
C GLY A 50 9.31 4.07 8.59
N PHE A 51 9.73 3.60 7.41
CA PHE A 51 9.78 4.40 6.19
C PHE A 51 8.41 4.94 5.82
N VAL A 52 8.32 6.25 5.57
CA VAL A 52 7.09 6.93 5.14
C VAL A 52 7.24 7.33 3.68
N GLY A 53 6.53 6.64 2.80
CA GLY A 53 6.51 6.93 1.36
C GLY A 53 5.22 7.61 0.92
N PRO A 54 5.22 8.34 -0.21
CA PRO A 54 4.01 8.94 -0.80
C PRO A 54 3.11 7.94 -1.53
#